data_AF-A0A3M1WV83-F1
#
_entry.id   AF-A0A3M1WV83-F1
#
_cell.length_a   1.000
_cell.length_b   1.000
_cell.length_c   1.000
_cell.angle_alpha   90.00
_cell.angle_beta   90.00
_cell.angle_gamma   90.00
#
_symmetry.space_group_name_H-M   'P 1'
#
loop_
_entity.id
_entity.type
_entity.pdbx_description
1 polymer ?
#
loop_
_entity_poly.entity_id
_entity_poly.type
_entity_poly.pdbx_seq_one_letter_code
_entity_poly.pdbx_strand_id
1 'polypeptide(L)'
;MNTKIKALLLIGLTLLIGFGAGFLANGWYVRQRFEKARTMARNPDDFMARLERDLNLDAETLEAIRPIFRTHHERMRDLSDGFRQDVREEMDQLRRELAPHLTQDQIELLNRRILMRRGGGPGPHPGPRPPEGRPPHGPPPPSQP
;
A
#
# COMPACT_ATOMS: atom_id res chain seq x y z
N MET A 1 -43.34 22.76 9.34
CA MET A 1 -42.14 22.20 10.01
C MET A 1 -41.54 23.27 10.91
N ASN A 2 -41.31 22.94 12.19
CA ASN A 2 -40.70 23.85 13.17
C ASN A 2 -39.35 24.39 12.66
N THR A 3 -39.14 25.71 12.75
CA THR A 3 -37.92 26.39 12.28
C THR A 3 -36.65 25.81 12.92
N LYS A 4 -36.77 25.35 14.17
CA LYS A 4 -35.71 24.65 14.91
C LYS A 4 -35.28 23.33 14.25
N ILE A 5 -36.23 22.58 13.69
CA ILE A 5 -35.96 21.30 13.00
C ILE A 5 -35.26 21.54 11.66
N LYS A 6 -35.64 22.61 10.94
CA LYS A 6 -34.96 22.99 9.69
C LYS A 6 -33.50 23.40 9.94
N ALA A 7 -33.23 24.16 11.00
CA ALA A 7 -31.88 24.54 11.39
C ALA A 7 -31.03 23.32 11.79
N LEU A 8 -31.59 22.40 12.56
CA LEU A 8 -30.89 21.17 12.96
C LEU A 8 -30.55 20.29 11.75
N LEU A 9 -31.46 20.17 10.78
CA LEU A 9 -31.24 19.45 9.52
C LEU A 9 -30.12 20.07 8.70
N LEU A 10 -30.07 21.40 8.59
CA LEU A 10 -29.00 22.10 7.86
C LEU A 10 -27.63 21.86 8.50
N ILE A 11 -27.53 21.95 9.83
CA ILE A 11 -26.28 21.68 10.55
C ILE A 11 -25.86 20.22 10.40
N GLY A 12 -26.80 19.27 10.52
CA GLY A 12 -26.52 17.85 10.33
C GLY A 12 -26.02 17.55 8.92
N LEU A 13 -26.61 18.19 7.90
CA LEU A 13 -26.23 18.01 6.51
C LEU A 13 -24.83 18.54 6.23
N THR A 14 -24.49 19.75 6.70
CA THR A 14 -23.15 20.31 6.50
C THR A 14 -22.07 19.52 7.24
N LEU A 15 -22.39 18.98 8.42
CA LEU A 15 -21.48 18.11 9.18
C LEU A 15 -21.23 16.79 8.46
N LEU A 16 -22.27 16.18 7.89
CA LEU A 16 -22.14 14.96 7.07
C LEU A 16 -21.28 15.19 5.83
N ILE A 17 -21.44 16.34 5.18
CA ILE A 17 -20.63 16.71 4.01
C ILE A 17 -19.17 16.89 4.42
N GLY A 18 -18.90 17.63 5.51
CA GLY A 18 -17.54 17.82 6.02
C GLY A 18 -16.87 16.51 6.45
N PHE A 19 -17.63 15.63 7.12
CA PHE A 19 -17.15 14.30 7.52
C PHE A 19 -16.84 13.41 6.32
N GLY A 20 -17.75 13.37 5.33
CA GLY A 20 -17.55 12.60 4.10
C GLY A 20 -16.32 13.08 3.31
N ALA A 21 -16.16 14.40 3.18
CA ALA A 21 -15.01 14.99 2.52
C ALA A 21 -13.69 14.70 3.26
N GLY A 22 -13.67 14.83 4.59
CA GLY A 22 -12.51 14.52 5.42
C GLY A 22 -12.13 13.03 5.36
N PHE A 23 -13.13 12.14 5.40
CA PHE A 23 -12.92 10.71 5.28
C PHE A 23 -12.37 10.30 3.90
N LEU A 24 -12.91 10.86 2.81
CA LEU A 24 -12.40 10.61 1.46
C LEU A 24 -10.98 11.13 1.28
N ALA A 25 -10.70 12.36 1.73
CA ALA A 25 -9.38 12.96 1.62
C ALA A 25 -8.34 12.13 2.40
N ASN A 26 -8.68 11.70 3.61
CA ASN A 26 -7.81 10.86 4.43
C ASN A 26 -7.60 9.47 3.79
N GLY A 27 -8.66 8.83 3.30
CA GLY A 27 -8.56 7.54 2.62
C GLY A 27 -7.69 7.57 1.36
N TRP A 28 -7.79 8.64 0.56
CA TRP A 28 -6.96 8.84 -0.63
C TRP A 28 -5.49 9.13 -0.27
N TYR A 29 -5.26 10.01 0.70
CA TYR A 29 -3.92 10.37 1.16
C TYR A 29 -3.16 9.18 1.76
N VAL A 30 -3.84 8.41 2.63
CA VAL A 30 -3.27 7.23 3.27
C VAL A 30 -2.92 6.17 2.22
N ARG A 31 -3.81 5.88 1.26
CA ARG A 31 -3.53 4.90 0.19
C ARG A 31 -2.31 5.27 -0.63
N GLN A 32 -2.19 6.53 -1.07
CA GLN A 32 -1.08 6.95 -1.92
C GLN A 32 0.27 6.90 -1.18
N ARG A 33 0.29 7.19 0.13
CA ARG A 33 1.51 7.15 0.93
C ARG A 33 1.92 5.73 1.29
N PHE A 34 0.95 4.86 1.61
CA PHE A 34 1.21 3.45 1.89
C PHE A 34 1.68 2.68 0.66
N GLU A 35 1.10 2.92 -0.52
CA GLU A 35 1.57 2.25 -1.73
C GLU A 35 3.02 2.62 -2.06
N LYS A 36 3.36 3.91 -2.00
CA LYS A 36 4.74 4.38 -2.21
C LYS A 36 5.73 3.82 -1.18
N ALA A 37 5.34 3.73 0.08
CA ALA A 37 6.18 3.11 1.12
C ALA A 37 6.36 1.60 0.88
N ARG A 38 5.32 0.93 0.38
CA ARG A 38 5.33 -0.52 0.14
C ARG A 38 6.13 -0.92 -1.09
N THR A 39 6.12 -0.13 -2.17
CA THR A 39 7.04 -0.33 -3.31
C THR A 39 8.48 -0.07 -2.90
N MET A 40 8.72 0.97 -2.10
CA MET A 40 10.06 1.34 -1.66
C MET A 40 10.71 0.33 -0.72
N ALA A 41 9.92 -0.35 0.13
CA ALA A 41 10.42 -1.45 0.96
C ALA A 41 10.72 -2.74 0.16
N ARG A 42 10.27 -2.81 -1.11
CA ARG A 42 10.32 -4.04 -1.92
C ARG A 42 11.55 -4.12 -2.82
N ASN A 43 12.13 -2.98 -3.18
CA ASN A 43 13.33 -2.91 -4.00
C ASN A 43 14.45 -2.17 -3.23
N PRO A 44 15.56 -2.86 -2.88
CA PRO A 44 16.67 -2.23 -2.17
C PRO A 44 17.30 -1.08 -2.97
N ASP A 45 17.28 -1.15 -4.30
CA ASP A 45 17.84 -0.11 -5.17
C ASP A 45 17.03 1.20 -5.12
N ASP A 46 15.70 1.13 -4.97
CA ASP A 46 14.84 2.32 -4.87
C ASP A 46 15.11 3.10 -3.57
N PHE A 47 15.48 2.40 -2.50
CA PHE A 47 15.85 3.01 -1.24
C PHE A 47 17.23 3.67 -1.33
N MET A 48 18.20 2.98 -1.94
CA MET A 48 19.55 3.49 -2.18
C MET A 48 19.53 4.74 -3.07
N ALA A 49 18.75 4.74 -4.15
CA ALA A 49 18.63 5.91 -5.05
C ALA A 49 18.06 7.15 -4.34
N ARG A 50 17.24 6.98 -3.29
CA ARG A 50 16.79 8.12 -2.48
C ARG A 50 17.80 8.58 -1.47
N LEU A 51 18.55 7.67 -0.85
CA LEU A 51 19.67 8.07 0.02
C LEU A 51 20.71 8.85 -0.77
N GLU A 52 21.07 8.38 -1.96
CA GLU A 52 21.97 9.08 -2.88
C GLU A 52 21.49 10.52 -3.11
N ARG A 53 20.22 10.69 -3.47
CA ARG A 53 19.62 11.99 -3.75
C ARG A 53 19.47 12.87 -2.51
N ASP A 54 19.02 12.31 -1.39
CA ASP A 54 18.62 13.08 -0.20
C ASP A 54 19.83 13.43 0.68
N LEU A 55 20.89 12.62 0.67
CA LEU A 55 22.15 12.86 1.40
C LEU A 55 23.29 13.35 0.50
N ASN A 56 23.06 13.43 -0.82
CA ASN A 56 24.07 13.82 -1.81
C ASN A 56 25.37 13.02 -1.66
N LEU A 57 25.22 11.69 -1.57
CA LEU A 57 26.34 10.77 -1.36
C LEU A 57 27.22 10.70 -2.62
N ASP A 58 28.53 10.63 -2.43
CA ASP A 58 29.45 10.34 -3.53
C ASP A 58 29.40 8.84 -3.91
N ALA A 59 29.93 8.51 -5.10
CA ALA A 59 29.91 7.16 -5.64
C ALA A 59 30.73 6.13 -4.83
N GLU A 60 31.84 6.55 -4.23
CA GLU A 60 32.72 5.72 -3.40
C GLU A 60 32.03 5.36 -2.07
N THR A 61 31.41 6.35 -1.43
CA THR A 61 30.57 6.17 -0.24
C THR A 61 29.38 5.26 -0.55
N LEU A 62 28.76 5.42 -1.71
CA LEU A 62 27.62 4.61 -2.12
C LEU A 62 27.99 3.13 -2.35
N GLU A 63 29.15 2.86 -2.96
CA GLU A 63 29.67 1.50 -3.09
C GLU A 63 30.00 0.88 -1.73
N ALA A 64 30.58 1.65 -0.80
CA ALA A 64 30.96 1.18 0.52
C ALA A 64 29.74 0.78 1.38
N ILE A 65 28.62 1.51 1.30
CA ILE A 65 27.42 1.24 2.11
C ILE A 65 26.45 0.24 1.47
N ARG A 66 26.53 0.02 0.15
CA ARG A 66 25.68 -0.94 -0.58
C ARG A 66 25.64 -2.35 0.06
N PRO A 67 26.76 -2.99 0.43
CA PRO A 67 26.71 -4.32 1.06
C PRO A 67 26.05 -4.31 2.44
N ILE A 68 26.20 -3.22 3.21
CA ILE A 68 25.54 -3.04 4.52
C ILE A 68 24.03 -3.01 4.32
N PHE A 69 23.56 -2.21 3.37
CA PHE A 69 22.14 -2.09 3.05
C PHE A 69 21.54 -3.41 2.59
N ARG A 70 22.23 -4.13 1.70
CA ARG A 70 21.78 -5.44 1.21
C ARG A 70 21.59 -6.44 2.35
N THR A 71 22.55 -6.52 3.26
CA THR A 71 22.49 -7.43 4.42
C THR A 71 21.28 -7.14 5.31
N HIS A 72 21.03 -5.85 5.60
CA HIS A 72 19.87 -5.46 6.41
C HIS A 72 18.55 -5.63 5.68
N HIS A 73 18.51 -5.43 4.36
CA HIS A 73 17.33 -5.68 3.54
C HIS A 73 16.96 -7.18 3.55
N GLU A 74 17.93 -8.07 3.38
CA GLU A 74 17.74 -9.52 3.47
C GLU A 74 17.22 -9.92 4.86
N ARG A 75 17.83 -9.43 5.94
CA ARG A 75 17.33 -9.68 7.30
C ARG A 75 15.91 -9.17 7.54
N MET A 76 15.57 -8.00 6.99
CA MET A 76 14.22 -7.43 7.10
C MET A 76 13.19 -8.27 6.33
N ARG A 77 13.59 -8.83 5.19
CA ARG A 77 12.78 -9.75 4.41
C ARG A 77 12.50 -11.03 5.18
N ASP A 78 13.53 -11.64 5.78
CA ASP A 78 13.37 -12.85 6.58
C ASP A 78 12.45 -12.62 7.79
N LEU A 79 12.63 -11.51 8.50
CA LEU A 79 11.74 -11.10 9.60
C LEU A 79 10.29 -10.91 9.12
N SER A 80 10.12 -10.28 7.96
CA SER A 80 8.78 -10.07 7.38
C SER A 80 8.12 -11.38 6.98
N ASP A 81 8.89 -12.32 6.45
CA ASP A 81 8.39 -13.63 6.02
C ASP A 81 8.03 -14.50 7.24
N GLY A 82 8.85 -14.49 8.29
CA GLY A 82 8.53 -15.13 9.58
C GLY A 82 7.27 -14.54 10.22
N PHE A 83 7.20 -13.22 10.37
CA PHE A 83 6.01 -12.55 10.93
C PHE A 83 4.73 -12.85 10.13
N ARG A 84 4.81 -12.93 8.80
CA ARG A 84 3.67 -13.30 7.96
C ARG A 84 3.20 -14.73 8.21
N GLN A 85 4.13 -15.64 8.52
CA GLN A 85 3.81 -17.01 8.90
C GLN A 85 3.12 -17.03 10.27
N ASP A 86 3.68 -16.34 11.27
CA ASP A 86 3.10 -16.30 12.63
C ASP A 86 1.67 -15.75 12.61
N VAL A 87 1.47 -14.62 11.92
CA VAL A 87 0.13 -14.03 11.75
C VAL A 87 -0.82 -14.99 11.04
N ARG A 88 -0.33 -15.79 10.09
CA ARG A 88 -1.15 -16.76 9.37
C ARG A 88 -1.61 -17.88 10.29
N GLU A 89 -0.71 -18.41 11.10
CA GLU A 89 -0.99 -19.48 12.05
C GLU A 89 -2.00 -19.02 13.11
N GLU A 90 -1.80 -17.81 13.63
CA GLU A 90 -2.71 -17.18 14.61
C GLU A 90 -4.12 -16.97 14.03
N MET A 91 -4.23 -16.48 12.79
CA MET A 91 -5.53 -16.31 12.14
C MET A 91 -6.22 -17.66 11.85
N ASP A 92 -5.45 -18.69 11.50
CA ASP A 92 -5.99 -20.03 11.29
C ASP A 92 -6.46 -20.65 12.61
N GLN A 93 -5.79 -20.36 13.73
CA GLN A 93 -6.24 -20.73 15.08
C GLN A 93 -7.53 -20.00 15.46
N LEU A 94 -7.57 -18.68 15.33
CA LEU A 94 -8.77 -17.86 15.58
C LEU A 94 -9.98 -18.40 14.81
N ARG A 95 -9.78 -18.78 13.53
CA ARG A 95 -10.84 -19.38 12.71
C ARG A 95 -11.35 -20.70 13.30
N ARG A 96 -10.46 -21.58 13.77
CA ARG A 96 -10.86 -22.86 14.37
C ARG A 96 -11.67 -22.65 15.65
N GLU A 97 -11.26 -21.69 16.48
CA GLU A 97 -11.95 -21.35 17.73
C GLU A 97 -13.31 -20.69 17.50
N LEU A 98 -13.44 -19.86 16.46
CA LEU A 98 -14.71 -19.22 16.12
C LEU A 98 -15.69 -20.12 15.35
N ALA A 99 -15.19 -21.11 14.60
CA ALA A 99 -16.01 -22.01 13.78
C ALA A 99 -17.23 -22.61 14.51
N PRO A 100 -17.14 -23.14 15.75
CA PRO A 100 -18.31 -23.69 16.45
C PRO A 100 -19.36 -22.65 16.85
N HIS A 101 -19.04 -21.36 16.81
CA HIS A 101 -19.93 -20.27 17.22
C HIS A 101 -20.55 -19.51 16.05
N LEU A 102 -20.17 -19.85 14.81
CA LEU A 102 -20.58 -19.13 13.61
C LEU A 102 -21.45 -20.01 12.72
N THR A 103 -22.38 -19.37 12.02
CA THR A 103 -23.10 -20.04 10.93
C THR A 103 -22.20 -20.22 9.70
N GLN A 104 -22.57 -21.13 8.81
CA GLN A 104 -21.82 -21.38 7.58
C GLN A 104 -21.59 -20.10 6.74
N ASP A 105 -22.63 -19.28 6.60
CA ASP A 105 -22.55 -17.99 5.87
C ASP A 105 -21.57 -17.01 6.53
N GLN A 106 -21.49 -17.01 7.86
CA GLN A 106 -20.55 -16.16 8.61
C GLN A 106 -19.10 -16.66 8.46
N ILE A 107 -18.89 -17.98 8.40
CA ILE A 107 -17.58 -18.59 8.13
C ILE A 107 -17.09 -18.23 6.72
N GLU A 108 -17.96 -18.27 5.71
CA GLU A 108 -17.61 -17.87 4.35
C GLU A 108 -17.25 -16.39 4.25
N LEU A 109 -18.01 -15.52 4.92
CA LEU A 109 -17.70 -14.09 5.01
C LEU A 109 -16.36 -13.83 5.72
N LEU A 110 -16.09 -14.54 6.80
CA LEU A 110 -14.83 -14.48 7.55
C LEU A 110 -13.66 -14.91 6.65
N ASN A 111 -13.78 -16.05 5.96
CA ASN A 111 -12.77 -16.55 5.04
C ASN A 111 -12.49 -15.55 3.92
N ARG A 112 -13.53 -14.95 3.33
CA ARG A 112 -13.37 -13.94 2.27
C ARG A 112 -12.60 -12.71 2.76
N ARG A 113 -12.87 -12.23 3.98
CA ARG A 113 -12.16 -11.09 4.58
C ARG A 113 -10.71 -11.42 4.93
N ILE A 114 -10.45 -12.62 5.44
CA ILE A 114 -9.08 -13.09 5.75
C ILE A 114 -8.28 -13.25 4.45
N LEU A 115 -8.84 -13.88 3.41
CA LEU A 115 -8.19 -14.06 2.10
C LEU A 115 -7.81 -12.73 1.44
N MET A 116 -8.69 -11.71 1.52
CA MET A 116 -8.39 -10.36 1.02
C MET A 116 -7.27 -9.65 1.78
N ARG A 117 -6.97 -10.06 3.02
CA ARG A 117 -5.81 -9.57 3.79
C ARG A 117 -4.56 -10.45 3.66
N ARG A 118 -4.73 -11.74 3.33
CA ARG A 118 -3.68 -12.77 3.24
C ARG A 118 -2.89 -12.67 1.93
N GLY A 119 -3.54 -12.25 0.85
CA GLY A 119 -2.84 -11.72 -0.32
C GLY A 119 -2.63 -10.23 -0.11
N GLY A 120 -1.41 -9.73 -0.31
CA GLY A 120 -1.29 -8.36 -0.79
C GLY A 120 -2.24 -8.26 -1.97
N GLY A 121 -3.34 -7.51 -1.82
CA GLY A 121 -4.46 -7.53 -2.76
C GLY A 121 -3.94 -7.42 -4.20
N PRO A 122 -4.67 -7.94 -5.20
CA PRO A 122 -4.24 -7.89 -6.58
C PRO A 122 -3.69 -6.49 -6.84
N GLY A 123 -2.40 -6.41 -7.14
CA GLY A 123 -1.81 -5.14 -7.56
C GLY A 123 -2.71 -4.56 -8.67
N PRO A 124 -2.76 -3.24 -8.82
CA PRO A 124 -3.52 -2.62 -9.91
C PRO A 124 -3.27 -3.46 -11.16
N HIS A 125 -4.35 -3.99 -11.75
CA HIS A 125 -4.26 -4.83 -12.94
C HIS A 125 -3.23 -4.21 -13.88
N PRO A 126 -2.27 -4.98 -14.42
CA PRO A 126 -1.43 -4.45 -15.47
C PRO A 126 -2.40 -3.86 -16.49
N GLY A 127 -2.30 -2.54 -16.70
CA GLY A 127 -3.14 -1.86 -17.67
C GLY A 127 -3.06 -2.62 -19.01
N PRO A 128 -4.07 -2.47 -19.88
CA PRO A 128 -4.06 -3.13 -21.18
C PRO A 128 -2.67 -2.96 -21.80
N ARG A 129 -2.02 -4.08 -22.16
CA ARG A 129 -0.71 -4.07 -22.80
C ARG A 129 -0.76 -3.03 -23.93
N PRO A 130 0.21 -2.09 -24.01
CA PRO A 130 0.29 -1.19 -25.15
C PRO A 130 0.25 -2.05 -26.43
N PRO A 131 -0.49 -1.63 -27.47
CA PRO A 131 -0.53 -2.37 -28.72
C PRO A 131 0.91 -2.62 -29.20
N GLU A 132 1.28 -3.88 -29.42
CA GLU A 132 2.52 -4.28 -30.09
C GLU A 132 2.54 -3.60 -31.45
N GLY A 133 3.30 -2.52 -31.58
CA GLY A 133 3.30 -1.72 -32.81
C GLY A 133 3.74 -0.27 -32.69
N ARG A 134 4.01 0.27 -31.48
CA ARG A 134 4.75 1.54 -31.40
C ARG A 134 6.23 1.30 -31.73
N PRO A 135 6.78 1.85 -32.82
CA PRO A 135 8.21 1.81 -33.05
C PRO A 135 8.93 2.52 -31.89
N PRO A 136 10.14 2.07 -31.52
CA PRO A 136 10.91 2.69 -30.45
C PRO A 136 11.06 4.18 -30.71
N HIS A 137 10.68 5.01 -29.73
CA HIS A 137 10.98 6.43 -29.77
C HIS A 137 12.49 6.58 -29.91
N GLY A 138 12.94 7.14 -31.04
CA GLY A 138 14.34 7.46 -31.26
C GLY A 138 14.87 8.40 -30.17
N PRO A 139 16.20 8.50 -30.02
CA PRO A 139 16.80 9.34 -29.00
C PRO A 139 16.28 10.78 -29.11
N PRO A 140 16.04 11.46 -27.98
CA PRO A 140 15.60 12.85 -27.98
C PRO A 140 16.61 13.72 -28.74
N PRO A 141 16.16 14.73 -29.50
CA PRO A 141 17.06 15.60 -30.25
C PRO A 141 18.02 16.32 -29.30
N PRO A 142 19.29 16.49 -29.70
CA PRO A 142 20.27 17.20 -28.88
C PRO A 142 19.79 18.63 -28.63
N SER A 143 19.83 19.03 -27.36
CA SER A 143 19.60 20.41 -26.94
C SER A 143 20.59 21.31 -27.69
N GLN A 144 20.08 22.19 -28.55
CA GLN A 144 20.91 23.20 -29.19
C GLN A 144 21.36 24.24 -28.14
N PRO A 145 22.58 24.79 -28.29
CA PRO A 145 23.21 25.69 -27.31
C PRO A 145 22.49 27.03 -27.16
#